data_AF-A0A966ME89-F1
#
_entry.id   AF-A0A966ME89-F1
#
_cell.length_a   1.000
_cell.length_b   1.000
_cell.length_c   1.000
_cell.angle_alpha   90.00
_cell.angle_beta   90.00
_cell.angle_gamma   90.00
#
_symmetry.space_group_name_H-M   'P 1'
#
loop_
_entity.id
_entity.type
_entity.pdbx_description
1 polymer ?
#
loop_
_entity_poly.entity_id
_entity_poly.type
_entity_poly.pdbx_seq_one_letter_code
_entity_poly.pdbx_strand_id
1 'polypeptide(L)'
;SVSLFISGRPLIVNEEINLSDSFVQLWLPGTAIEGITDVIFTNKNNEINYDFKGKLSYSWPKFSYQTKLNYGDEEYDPLFPYGFGLTYADENYRDSINIKETIPQRDEITLFLGSAYPSYKEIISYYDSDKNEQIYEGISADIYKNEKAGILISKFDYKKQDDAKRIDFGKKNTMKFWEISSGSSEDLSYMKNGSLELILKPQSSSDKKIELVIQCSKNVNQINISGTKECYKAFDLSNLLKDESLGAWKKITMPFSCLNNDSFEISSITSRAKLATSGDWVVDIHSIKYLNNMEIKTCKLLSEDHE
;
A
#
# COMPACT_ATOMS: atom_id res chain seq x y z
N SER A 1 30.05 15.40 10.10
CA SER A 1 29.58 14.01 10.25
C SER A 1 29.89 13.24 8.97
N VAL A 2 30.38 12.01 9.13
CA VAL A 2 30.53 11.06 8.01
C VAL A 2 29.51 9.96 8.22
N SER A 3 28.58 9.79 7.28
CA SER A 3 27.55 8.77 7.30
C SER A 3 27.94 7.58 6.45
N LEU A 4 27.95 6.40 7.05
CA LEU A 4 28.27 5.12 6.42
C LEU A 4 26.97 4.33 6.23
N PHE A 5 26.46 4.28 5.00
CA PHE A 5 25.14 3.75 4.70
C PHE A 5 25.20 2.32 4.14
N ILE A 6 24.57 1.39 4.84
CA ILE A 6 24.52 -0.04 4.49
C ILE A 6 23.14 -0.35 3.94
N SER A 7 23.08 -0.76 2.68
CA SER A 7 21.81 -1.07 2.00
C SER A 7 22.02 -2.00 0.82
N GLY A 8 21.03 -2.85 0.52
CA GLY A 8 21.07 -3.75 -0.64
C GLY A 8 20.72 -3.09 -1.99
N ARG A 9 20.28 -1.82 -1.98
CA ARG A 9 19.83 -1.06 -3.14
C ARG A 9 19.84 0.44 -2.84
N PRO A 10 19.90 1.33 -3.85
CA PRO A 10 19.67 2.76 -3.64
C PRO A 10 18.30 3.01 -2.98
N LEU A 11 18.25 3.97 -2.06
CA LEU A 11 17.05 4.40 -1.34
C LEU A 11 16.93 5.92 -1.38
N ILE A 12 15.73 6.46 -1.16
CA ILE A 12 15.54 7.90 -0.95
C ILE A 12 16.03 8.24 0.44
N VAL A 13 17.14 8.97 0.49
CA VAL A 13 17.80 9.37 1.73
C VAL A 13 18.28 10.82 1.64
N ASN A 14 17.52 11.66 0.93
CA ASN A 14 17.89 13.07 0.67
C ASN A 14 18.01 13.86 1.98
N GLU A 15 17.14 13.58 2.95
CA GLU A 15 17.18 14.18 4.29
C GLU A 15 18.46 13.78 5.03
N GLU A 16 18.79 12.50 5.04
CA GLU A 16 19.98 11.97 5.70
C GLU A 16 21.27 12.45 5.02
N ILE A 17 21.29 12.56 3.69
CA ILE A 17 22.41 13.15 2.95
C ILE A 17 22.59 14.62 3.36
N ASN A 18 21.52 15.42 3.46
CA ASN A 18 21.60 16.82 3.89
C ASN A 18 22.08 16.99 5.34
N LEU A 19 21.84 16.00 6.20
CA LEU A 19 22.33 15.97 7.59
C LEU A 19 23.78 15.48 7.71
N SER A 20 24.42 15.11 6.60
CA SER A 20 25.75 14.53 6.55
C SER A 20 26.75 15.45 5.85
N ASP A 21 27.90 15.73 6.47
CA ASP A 21 29.00 16.42 5.77
C ASP A 21 29.63 15.52 4.69
N SER A 22 29.54 14.20 4.87
CA SER A 22 29.94 13.21 3.87
C SER A 22 29.06 11.97 3.97
N PHE A 23 28.71 11.36 2.83
CA PHE A 23 27.84 10.21 2.76
C PHE A 23 28.46 9.12 1.89
N VAL A 24 28.65 7.92 2.45
CA VAL A 24 29.30 6.79 1.79
C VAL A 24 28.35 5.62 1.71
N GLN A 25 28.05 5.17 0.50
CA GLN A 25 27.32 3.93 0.26
C GLN A 25 28.27 2.72 0.38
N LEU A 26 27.98 1.82 1.32
CA LEU A 26 28.76 0.63 1.61
C LEU A 26 28.19 -0.67 1.03
N TRP A 27 26.95 -0.64 0.52
CA TRP A 27 26.23 -1.82 0.06
C TRP A 27 26.08 -2.88 1.17
N LEU A 28 26.28 -4.16 0.84
CA LEU A 28 26.34 -5.26 1.80
C LEU A 28 27.77 -5.83 1.76
N PRO A 29 28.72 -5.26 2.55
CA PRO A 29 30.15 -5.54 2.41
C PRO A 29 30.57 -6.96 2.86
N GLY A 30 29.67 -7.72 3.47
CA GLY A 30 29.96 -9.06 3.96
C GLY A 30 30.87 -9.03 5.19
N THR A 31 31.70 -10.05 5.33
CA THR A 31 32.54 -10.27 6.53
C THR A 31 33.83 -9.46 6.55
N ALA A 32 34.32 -9.00 5.39
CA ALA A 32 35.57 -8.25 5.27
C ALA A 32 35.36 -6.74 5.50
N ILE A 33 34.80 -6.40 6.65
CA ILE A 33 34.40 -5.02 6.97
C ILE A 33 35.61 -4.11 7.24
N GLU A 34 36.79 -4.67 7.53
CA GLU A 34 38.03 -3.89 7.70
C GLU A 34 38.37 -3.03 6.47
N GLY A 35 37.97 -3.46 5.25
CA GLY A 35 38.22 -2.70 4.03
C GLY A 35 37.56 -1.32 3.99
N ILE A 36 36.56 -1.08 4.85
CA ILE A 36 35.99 0.26 5.05
C ILE A 36 37.03 1.17 5.68
N THR A 37 37.74 0.68 6.69
CA THR A 37 38.73 1.49 7.43
C THR A 37 39.93 1.87 6.57
N ASP A 38 40.31 0.98 5.64
CA ASP A 38 41.39 1.17 4.68
C ASP A 38 41.14 2.37 3.74
N VAL A 39 39.87 2.67 3.45
CA VAL A 39 39.49 3.82 2.62
C VAL A 39 39.26 5.04 3.51
N ILE A 40 38.42 4.92 4.55
CA ILE A 40 37.92 6.07 5.32
C ILE A 40 39.00 6.76 6.16
N PHE A 41 39.98 6.02 6.68
CA PHE A 41 41.00 6.57 7.58
C PHE A 41 42.36 6.67 6.90
N THR A 42 43.06 7.76 7.19
CA THR A 42 44.47 7.92 6.84
C THR A 42 45.34 6.96 7.63
N ASN A 43 46.54 6.69 7.11
CA ASN A 43 47.54 5.91 7.81
C ASN A 43 48.17 6.72 8.96
N LYS A 44 49.11 6.09 9.68
CA LYS A 44 49.83 6.72 10.80
C LYS A 44 50.66 7.95 10.41
N ASN A 45 50.94 8.13 9.13
CA ASN A 45 51.66 9.28 8.58
C ASN A 45 50.70 10.37 8.07
N ASN A 46 49.38 10.25 8.30
CA ASN A 46 48.32 11.10 7.76
C ASN A 46 48.21 11.08 6.23
N GLU A 47 48.63 10.00 5.58
CA GLU A 47 48.50 9.81 4.14
C GLU A 47 47.26 8.95 3.82
N ILE A 48 46.65 9.18 2.65
CA ILE A 48 45.55 8.35 2.14
C ILE A 48 46.10 6.94 1.86
N ASN A 49 45.48 5.92 2.46
CA ASN A 49 45.80 4.52 2.22
C ASN A 49 45.28 4.06 0.85
N TYR A 50 43.96 4.15 0.66
CA TYR A 50 43.28 3.80 -0.58
C TYR A 50 42.23 4.85 -0.91
N ASP A 51 42.11 5.16 -2.20
CA ASP A 51 41.05 6.03 -2.72
C ASP A 51 39.79 5.23 -3.10
N PHE A 52 38.65 5.90 -3.14
CA PHE A 52 37.40 5.35 -3.66
C PHE A 52 37.54 5.02 -5.15
N LYS A 53 37.15 3.80 -5.51
CA LYS A 53 37.08 3.36 -6.91
C LYS A 53 35.67 2.95 -7.34
N GLY A 54 34.77 2.78 -6.36
CA GLY A 54 33.40 2.36 -6.59
C GLY A 54 32.65 3.39 -7.44
N LYS A 55 31.96 2.89 -8.46
CA LYS A 55 31.01 3.67 -9.27
C LYS A 55 29.65 3.00 -9.18
N LEU A 56 28.59 3.78 -9.14
CA LEU A 56 27.22 3.30 -9.00
C LEU A 56 26.87 2.37 -10.17
N SER A 57 26.57 1.11 -9.88
CA SER A 57 26.00 0.16 -10.84
C SER A 57 24.47 0.28 -10.97
N TYR A 58 23.85 1.13 -10.15
CA TYR A 58 22.43 1.47 -10.16
C TYR A 58 22.27 2.98 -10.00
N SER A 59 21.37 3.58 -10.77
CA SER A 59 21.02 5.00 -10.60
C SER A 59 20.47 5.26 -9.20
N TRP A 60 20.89 6.35 -8.57
CA TRP A 60 20.36 6.75 -7.27
C TRP A 60 19.13 7.63 -7.43
N PRO A 61 17.98 7.27 -6.84
CA PRO A 61 16.76 8.02 -7.06
C PRO A 61 16.80 9.38 -6.37
N LYS A 62 16.25 10.38 -7.05
CA LYS A 62 16.03 11.73 -6.56
C LYS A 62 14.69 11.87 -5.88
N PHE A 63 13.71 11.10 -6.34
CA PHE A 63 12.35 11.12 -5.84
C PHE A 63 11.80 9.72 -5.53
N SER A 64 10.97 9.62 -4.50
CA SER A 64 10.34 8.39 -4.00
C SER A 64 9.50 7.62 -5.00
N TYR A 65 9.01 8.30 -6.04
CA TYR A 65 8.20 7.69 -7.09
C TYR A 65 9.02 7.12 -8.26
N GLN A 66 10.34 7.34 -8.30
CA GLN A 66 11.23 6.84 -9.36
C GLN A 66 11.50 5.34 -9.18
N THR A 67 10.47 4.52 -9.36
CA THR A 67 10.52 3.05 -9.20
C THR A 67 11.19 2.34 -10.38
N LYS A 68 11.24 2.99 -11.55
CA LYS A 68 11.99 2.57 -12.74
C LYS A 68 12.90 3.75 -13.12
N LEU A 69 14.20 3.61 -12.89
CA LEU A 69 15.18 4.67 -13.11
C LEU A 69 16.48 4.05 -13.62
N ASN A 70 16.50 3.71 -14.89
CA ASN A 70 17.61 2.98 -15.52
C ASN A 70 18.36 3.86 -16.50
N TYR A 71 19.67 3.59 -16.60
CA TYR A 71 20.49 4.24 -17.61
C TYR A 71 19.95 3.92 -19.01
N GLY A 72 19.70 4.98 -19.81
CA GLY A 72 19.15 4.87 -21.16
C GLY A 72 17.62 4.99 -21.25
N ASP A 73 16.91 5.14 -20.11
CA ASP A 73 15.49 5.50 -20.12
C ASP A 73 15.30 6.88 -20.78
N GLU A 74 14.19 7.08 -21.51
CA GLU A 74 13.88 8.36 -22.16
C GLU A 74 13.82 9.53 -21.16
N GLU A 75 13.21 9.27 -20.00
CA GLU A 75 13.17 10.19 -18.86
C GLU A 75 14.15 9.75 -17.77
N TYR A 76 15.38 10.28 -17.80
CA TYR A 76 16.46 9.93 -16.87
C TYR A 76 16.91 11.13 -16.01
N ASP A 77 16.32 11.31 -14.83
CA ASP A 77 16.64 12.38 -13.84
C ASP A 77 17.02 11.80 -12.46
N PRO A 78 18.15 11.10 -12.32
CA PRO A 78 18.61 10.57 -11.03
C PRO A 78 19.25 11.65 -10.14
N LEU A 79 19.31 11.41 -8.82
CA LEU A 79 20.07 12.25 -7.89
C LEU A 79 21.58 12.09 -8.11
N PHE A 80 21.98 10.84 -8.31
CA PHE A 80 23.32 10.43 -8.72
C PHE A 80 23.18 9.41 -9.86
N PRO A 81 23.71 9.71 -11.06
CA PRO A 81 23.55 8.85 -12.21
C PRO A 81 24.31 7.53 -12.10
N TYR A 82 23.95 6.58 -12.95
CA TYR A 82 24.75 5.38 -13.19
C TYR A 82 26.19 5.78 -13.51
N GLY A 83 27.14 5.07 -12.90
CA GLY A 83 28.57 5.37 -13.03
C GLY A 83 29.07 6.52 -12.13
N PHE A 84 28.20 7.17 -11.34
CA PHE A 84 28.63 8.19 -10.39
C PHE A 84 29.46 7.60 -9.24
N GLY A 85 30.42 8.37 -8.73
CA GLY A 85 31.15 8.06 -7.49
C GLY A 85 32.31 9.03 -7.35
N LEU A 86 32.42 9.68 -6.18
CA LEU A 86 33.51 10.61 -5.89
C LEU A 86 34.77 9.85 -5.44
N THR A 87 35.90 10.55 -5.55
CA THR A 87 37.24 10.15 -5.14
C THR A 87 37.82 11.26 -4.27
N TYR A 88 38.93 11.00 -3.58
CA TYR A 88 39.62 12.02 -2.77
C TYR A 88 40.24 13.15 -3.60
N ALA A 89 40.38 12.97 -4.91
CA ALA A 89 40.82 14.02 -5.82
C ALA A 89 39.69 14.98 -6.24
N ASP A 90 38.43 14.67 -5.94
CA ASP A 90 37.29 15.48 -6.34
C ASP A 90 37.00 16.58 -5.31
N GLU A 91 37.08 17.85 -5.72
CA GLU A 91 36.67 19.01 -4.92
C GLU A 91 35.20 19.38 -5.17
N ASN A 92 34.30 18.42 -4.92
CA ASN A 92 32.86 18.61 -5.11
C ASN A 92 32.15 18.85 -3.77
N TYR A 93 31.84 20.12 -3.51
CA TYR A 93 30.93 20.52 -2.44
C TYR A 93 29.51 20.60 -3.01
N ARG A 94 28.57 19.91 -2.39
CA ARG A 94 27.17 19.89 -2.83
C ARG A 94 26.34 20.83 -1.96
N ASP A 95 25.50 21.62 -2.59
CA ASP A 95 24.42 22.32 -1.91
C ASP A 95 23.37 21.33 -1.36
N SER A 96 22.54 21.80 -0.42
CA SER A 96 21.44 21.00 0.13
C SER A 96 20.52 20.48 -0.98
N ILE A 97 20.24 19.19 -0.97
CA ILE A 97 19.30 18.53 -1.86
C ILE A 97 17.89 18.97 -1.49
N ASN A 98 17.05 19.24 -2.49
CA ASN A 98 15.64 19.49 -2.24
C ASN A 98 14.95 18.22 -1.71
N ILE A 99 14.38 18.32 -0.51
CA ILE A 99 13.63 17.23 0.14
C ILE A 99 12.12 17.30 -0.12
N LYS A 100 11.63 18.42 -0.68
CA LYS A 100 10.22 18.56 -1.03
C LYS A 100 9.96 17.86 -2.36
N GLU A 101 9.22 16.77 -2.29
CA GLU A 101 8.77 16.04 -3.47
C GLU A 101 7.27 16.27 -3.68
N THR A 102 6.88 16.49 -4.93
CA THR A 102 5.48 16.33 -5.34
C THR A 102 5.34 14.92 -5.88
N ILE A 103 4.65 14.05 -5.12
CA ILE A 103 4.40 12.68 -5.56
C ILE A 103 3.45 12.75 -6.78
N PRO A 104 3.84 12.23 -7.95
CA PRO A 104 2.97 12.18 -9.10
C PRO A 104 1.75 11.34 -8.75
N GLN A 105 0.60 11.87 -9.14
CA GLN A 105 -0.68 11.22 -8.99
C GLN A 105 -0.67 9.93 -9.79
N ARG A 106 -0.94 8.79 -9.12
CA ARG A 106 -0.93 7.48 -9.78
C ARG A 106 -2.26 7.24 -10.44
N ASP A 107 -2.24 6.70 -11.66
CA ASP A 107 -3.49 6.27 -12.29
C ASP A 107 -4.04 4.97 -11.72
N GLU A 108 -3.20 4.19 -11.03
CA GLU A 108 -3.60 2.94 -10.38
C GLU A 108 -2.90 2.77 -9.02
N ILE A 109 -3.67 2.33 -8.02
CA ILE A 109 -3.17 1.89 -6.72
C ILE A 109 -3.71 0.48 -6.46
N THR A 110 -2.84 -0.52 -6.45
CA THR A 110 -3.22 -1.88 -6.04
C THR A 110 -3.24 -1.98 -4.53
N LEU A 111 -4.38 -2.37 -3.96
CA LEU A 111 -4.58 -2.52 -2.52
C LEU A 111 -4.39 -3.97 -2.07
N PHE A 112 -4.85 -4.90 -2.90
CA PHE A 112 -4.85 -6.33 -2.63
C PHE A 112 -4.67 -7.11 -3.93
N LEU A 113 -3.80 -8.13 -3.89
CA LEU A 113 -3.63 -9.14 -4.92
C LEU A 113 -3.15 -10.43 -4.25
N GLY A 114 -4.07 -11.33 -3.90
CA GLY A 114 -3.83 -12.52 -3.06
C GLY A 114 -3.48 -12.23 -1.59
N SER A 115 -2.84 -11.10 -1.34
CA SER A 115 -2.58 -10.49 -0.04
C SER A 115 -2.64 -8.97 -0.14
N ALA A 116 -2.74 -8.27 0.99
CA ALA A 116 -2.56 -6.82 1.01
C ALA A 116 -1.22 -6.42 0.36
N TYR A 117 -1.24 -5.40 -0.50
CA TYR A 117 -0.04 -4.90 -1.19
C TYR A 117 0.95 -4.30 -0.19
N PRO A 118 2.29 -4.33 -0.41
CA PRO A 118 3.26 -3.81 0.54
C PRO A 118 2.93 -2.40 1.06
N SER A 119 3.14 -2.18 2.37
CA SER A 119 2.67 -1.05 3.22
C SER A 119 1.24 -1.15 3.75
N TYR A 120 0.42 -2.04 3.20
CA TYR A 120 -0.92 -2.34 3.69
C TYR A 120 -0.93 -3.61 4.54
N LYS A 121 -1.99 -3.77 5.32
CA LYS A 121 -2.26 -4.90 6.21
C LYS A 121 -3.70 -5.33 6.01
N GLU A 122 -3.91 -6.63 6.02
CA GLU A 122 -5.23 -7.21 6.16
C GLU A 122 -5.56 -7.29 7.65
N ILE A 123 -6.75 -6.86 8.01
CA ILE A 123 -7.24 -6.86 9.39
C ILE A 123 -8.62 -7.49 9.43
N ILE A 124 -8.84 -8.35 10.41
CA ILE A 124 -10.18 -8.78 10.82
C ILE A 124 -10.62 -7.91 11.99
N SER A 125 -11.87 -7.47 11.99
CA SER A 125 -12.47 -6.92 13.19
C SER A 125 -13.88 -7.46 13.44
N TYR A 126 -14.25 -7.51 14.72
CA TYR A 126 -15.55 -7.96 15.20
C TYR A 126 -15.77 -7.44 16.63
N TYR A 127 -17.03 -7.38 17.06
CA TYR A 127 -17.36 -7.05 18.44
C TYR A 127 -17.29 -8.30 19.32
N ASP A 128 -16.45 -8.29 20.34
CA ASP A 128 -16.38 -9.36 21.34
C ASP A 128 -17.31 -9.02 22.51
N SER A 129 -18.42 -9.76 22.61
CA SER A 129 -19.41 -9.57 23.67
C SER A 129 -18.88 -9.88 25.06
N ASP A 130 -17.89 -10.77 25.19
CA ASP A 130 -17.35 -11.17 26.50
C ASP A 130 -16.49 -10.05 27.10
N LYS A 131 -15.80 -9.29 26.24
CA LYS A 131 -14.95 -8.17 26.63
C LYS A 131 -15.63 -6.80 26.48
N ASN A 132 -16.78 -6.76 25.81
CA ASN A 132 -17.52 -5.54 25.50
C ASN A 132 -16.67 -4.51 24.72
N GLU A 133 -15.89 -5.00 23.74
CA GLU A 133 -14.97 -4.18 22.93
C GLU A 133 -14.90 -4.65 21.47
N GLN A 134 -14.47 -3.75 20.58
CA GLN A 134 -14.15 -4.09 19.20
C GLN A 134 -12.72 -4.68 19.14
N ILE A 135 -12.59 -5.88 18.62
CA ILE A 135 -11.31 -6.56 18.42
C ILE A 135 -10.80 -6.27 17.01
N TYR A 136 -9.49 -6.06 16.88
CA TYR A 136 -8.78 -5.95 15.61
C TYR A 136 -7.62 -6.93 15.61
N GLU A 137 -7.51 -7.75 14.58
CA GLU A 137 -6.45 -8.75 14.45
C GLU A 137 -5.86 -8.72 13.04
N GLY A 138 -4.54 -8.60 12.94
CA GLY A 138 -3.84 -8.63 11.66
C GLY A 138 -3.69 -10.06 11.14
N ILE A 139 -3.85 -10.25 9.83
CA ILE A 139 -3.63 -11.54 9.18
C ILE A 139 -2.17 -11.64 8.75
N SER A 140 -1.47 -12.66 9.23
CA SER A 140 -0.04 -12.88 8.95
C SER A 140 0.30 -14.27 8.40
N ALA A 141 -0.71 -15.08 8.07
CA ALA A 141 -0.55 -16.45 7.60
C ALA A 141 -1.44 -16.75 6.39
N ASP A 142 -1.04 -17.75 5.59
CA ASP A 142 -1.79 -18.19 4.41
C ASP A 142 -3.12 -18.85 4.79
N ILE A 143 -3.15 -19.56 5.92
CA ILE A 143 -4.37 -20.04 6.57
C ILE A 143 -4.50 -19.32 7.91
N TYR A 144 -5.58 -18.58 8.07
CA TYR A 144 -5.87 -17.83 9.28
C TYR A 144 -7.28 -18.16 9.77
N LYS A 145 -7.43 -18.43 11.06
CA LYS A 145 -8.70 -18.76 11.68
C LYS A 145 -8.90 -17.93 12.95
N ASN A 146 -10.02 -17.23 13.03
CA ASN A 146 -10.45 -16.59 14.26
C ASN A 146 -11.66 -17.36 14.82
N GLU A 147 -11.45 -18.11 15.89
CA GLU A 147 -12.50 -18.94 16.51
C GLU A 147 -13.64 -18.12 17.13
N LYS A 148 -13.35 -16.91 17.63
CA LYS A 148 -14.33 -16.04 18.30
C LYS A 148 -15.32 -15.45 17.29
N ALA A 149 -14.83 -14.90 16.19
CA ALA A 149 -15.62 -14.40 15.07
C ALA A 149 -16.18 -15.52 14.18
N GLY A 150 -15.52 -16.69 14.15
CA GLY A 150 -15.85 -17.80 13.26
C GLY A 150 -15.39 -17.59 11.83
N ILE A 151 -14.40 -16.71 11.61
CA ILE A 151 -13.87 -16.41 10.27
C ILE A 151 -12.72 -17.35 9.95
N LEU A 152 -12.73 -17.92 8.75
CA LEU A 152 -11.64 -18.70 8.18
C LEU A 152 -11.18 -18.05 6.88
N ILE A 153 -9.87 -17.84 6.76
CA ILE A 153 -9.24 -17.28 5.59
C ILE A 153 -8.19 -18.25 5.08
N SER A 154 -8.15 -18.46 3.77
CA SER A 154 -7.15 -19.32 3.13
C SER A 154 -6.72 -18.76 1.78
N LYS A 155 -5.42 -18.74 1.52
CA LYS A 155 -4.83 -18.39 0.22
C LYS A 155 -4.96 -19.55 -0.77
N PHE A 156 -5.12 -19.24 -2.06
CA PHE A 156 -5.17 -20.24 -3.12
C PHE A 156 -4.78 -19.65 -4.48
N ASP A 157 -4.55 -20.52 -5.46
CA ASP A 157 -4.18 -20.15 -6.83
C ASP A 157 -5.42 -19.91 -7.70
N TYR A 158 -5.47 -18.77 -8.38
CA TYR A 158 -6.47 -18.50 -9.43
C TYR A 158 -5.81 -18.32 -10.80
N LYS A 159 -5.05 -17.24 -11.03
CA LYS A 159 -4.34 -17.00 -12.30
C LYS A 159 -2.83 -17.21 -12.17
N LYS A 160 -2.29 -16.93 -11.00
CA LYS A 160 -0.90 -17.12 -10.59
C LYS A 160 -0.88 -17.83 -9.24
N GLN A 161 0.32 -18.27 -8.85
CA GLN A 161 0.51 -18.81 -7.52
C GLN A 161 0.14 -17.75 -6.47
N ASP A 162 -0.71 -18.15 -5.51
CA ASP A 162 -1.05 -17.38 -4.33
C ASP A 162 -1.62 -15.96 -4.63
N ASP A 163 -2.42 -15.84 -5.69
CA ASP A 163 -2.99 -14.55 -6.14
C ASP A 163 -4.45 -14.34 -5.73
N ALA A 164 -5.06 -15.30 -5.02
CA ALA A 164 -6.41 -15.19 -4.52
C ALA A 164 -6.53 -15.68 -3.07
N LYS A 165 -7.63 -15.27 -2.42
CA LYS A 165 -7.91 -15.60 -1.03
C LYS A 165 -9.39 -15.86 -0.82
N ARG A 166 -9.71 -16.97 -0.15
CA ARG A 166 -11.05 -17.31 0.31
C ARG A 166 -11.27 -16.73 1.69
N ILE A 167 -12.40 -16.07 1.88
CA ILE A 167 -12.89 -15.57 3.15
C ILE A 167 -14.23 -16.25 3.43
N ASP A 168 -14.23 -17.16 4.40
CA ASP A 168 -15.42 -17.75 4.97
C ASP A 168 -15.78 -16.97 6.24
N PHE A 169 -16.88 -16.22 6.19
CA PHE A 169 -17.35 -15.43 7.34
C PHE A 169 -17.98 -16.30 8.44
N GLY A 170 -18.27 -17.57 8.17
CA GLY A 170 -18.82 -18.53 9.13
C GLY A 170 -20.20 -18.18 9.67
N LYS A 171 -20.77 -19.11 10.45
CA LYS A 171 -22.19 -19.09 10.87
C LYS A 171 -22.49 -18.22 12.10
N LYS A 172 -21.48 -17.63 12.73
CA LYS A 172 -21.71 -16.79 13.92
C LYS A 172 -22.40 -15.50 13.51
N ASN A 173 -23.56 -15.25 14.11
CA ASN A 173 -24.38 -14.06 13.88
C ASN A 173 -23.83 -12.84 14.67
N THR A 174 -22.62 -12.43 14.35
CA THR A 174 -21.98 -11.20 14.82
C THR A 174 -21.50 -10.40 13.61
N MET A 175 -21.45 -9.08 13.71
CA MET A 175 -20.90 -8.25 12.63
C MET A 175 -19.40 -8.49 12.53
N LYS A 176 -18.98 -8.92 11.34
CA LYS A 176 -17.63 -9.32 10.99
C LYS A 176 -17.12 -8.44 9.86
N PHE A 177 -15.86 -8.08 9.94
CA PHE A 177 -15.21 -7.22 8.96
C PHE A 177 -13.89 -7.85 8.53
N TRP A 178 -13.64 -7.88 7.24
CA TRP A 178 -12.30 -8.05 6.66
C TRP A 178 -11.93 -6.77 5.93
N GLU A 179 -10.78 -6.18 6.24
CA GLU A 179 -10.39 -4.86 5.73
C GLU A 179 -8.92 -4.80 5.29
N ILE A 180 -8.65 -3.91 4.33
CA ILE A 180 -7.31 -3.47 3.95
C ILE A 180 -7.06 -2.09 4.57
N SER A 181 -6.02 -1.98 5.39
CA SER A 181 -5.64 -0.76 6.11
C SER A 181 -4.12 -0.55 6.10
N SER A 182 -3.62 0.66 6.37
CA SER A 182 -2.17 0.96 6.38
C SER A 182 -1.69 1.65 7.66
N GLY A 183 -2.57 1.92 8.63
CA GLY A 183 -2.25 2.76 9.79
C GLY A 183 -2.00 4.24 9.45
N SER A 184 -2.03 4.62 8.17
CA SER A 184 -1.96 5.99 7.64
C SER A 184 -3.15 6.27 6.73
N SER A 185 -3.40 7.56 6.46
CA SER A 185 -4.43 7.97 5.51
C SER A 185 -3.92 7.96 4.06
N GLU A 186 -4.85 7.81 3.11
CA GLU A 186 -4.65 7.94 1.66
C GLU A 186 -5.47 9.13 1.14
N ASP A 187 -4.85 10.01 0.35
CA ASP A 187 -5.56 11.09 -0.34
C ASP A 187 -5.89 10.67 -1.78
N LEU A 188 -7.17 10.49 -2.07
CA LEU A 188 -7.65 10.19 -3.43
C LEU A 188 -8.40 11.36 -4.08
N SER A 189 -8.28 12.58 -3.55
CA SER A 189 -8.98 13.78 -4.06
C SER A 189 -8.62 14.10 -5.51
N TYR A 190 -7.45 13.64 -5.95
CA TYR A 190 -7.01 13.79 -7.32
C TYR A 190 -7.67 12.82 -8.30
N MET A 191 -8.18 11.68 -7.82
CA MET A 191 -8.88 10.69 -8.63
C MET A 191 -10.34 11.08 -8.87
N LYS A 192 -10.58 12.27 -9.45
CA LYS A 192 -11.93 12.85 -9.61
C LYS A 192 -12.91 11.92 -10.36
N ASN A 193 -12.39 11.19 -11.35
CA ASN A 193 -13.13 10.17 -12.10
C ASN A 193 -12.61 8.77 -11.76
N GLY A 194 -12.20 8.57 -10.51
CA GLY A 194 -11.68 7.30 -10.05
C GLY A 194 -12.76 6.30 -9.67
N SER A 195 -12.35 5.06 -9.44
CA SER A 195 -13.21 3.99 -8.95
C SER A 195 -12.43 2.98 -8.13
N LEU A 196 -13.12 2.28 -7.24
CA LEU A 196 -12.66 1.04 -6.64
C LEU A 196 -13.08 -0.12 -7.53
N GLU A 197 -12.13 -0.92 -7.98
CA GLU A 197 -12.35 -2.20 -8.65
C GLU A 197 -12.12 -3.36 -7.66
N LEU A 198 -13.09 -4.27 -7.57
CA LEU A 198 -13.05 -5.46 -6.73
C LEU A 198 -13.38 -6.68 -7.59
N ILE A 199 -12.41 -7.60 -7.70
CA ILE A 199 -12.60 -8.89 -8.39
C ILE A 199 -12.85 -9.96 -7.33
N LEU A 200 -14.07 -10.49 -7.32
CA LEU A 200 -14.48 -11.48 -6.33
C LEU A 200 -15.42 -12.53 -6.92
N LYS A 201 -15.56 -13.68 -6.25
CA LYS A 201 -16.47 -14.76 -6.62
C LYS A 201 -17.21 -15.25 -5.37
N PRO A 202 -18.55 -15.19 -5.34
CA PRO A 202 -19.30 -15.78 -4.23
C PRO A 202 -19.32 -17.31 -4.36
N GLN A 203 -18.85 -18.00 -3.34
CA GLN A 203 -18.87 -19.47 -3.23
C GLN A 203 -20.16 -19.97 -2.58
N SER A 204 -20.67 -19.22 -1.60
CA SER A 204 -21.98 -19.42 -1.00
C SER A 204 -22.64 -18.06 -0.73
N SER A 205 -23.97 -18.05 -0.78
CA SER A 205 -24.79 -16.89 -0.41
C SER A 205 -25.26 -16.98 1.03
N SER A 206 -25.76 -15.86 1.54
CA SER A 206 -26.41 -15.75 2.85
C SER A 206 -27.64 -14.85 2.76
N ASP A 207 -28.62 -15.08 3.64
CA ASP A 207 -29.79 -14.21 3.75
C ASP A 207 -29.48 -12.85 4.38
N LYS A 208 -28.38 -12.75 5.12
CA LYS A 208 -27.86 -11.49 5.67
C LYS A 208 -27.08 -10.73 4.61
N LYS A 209 -27.04 -9.40 4.74
CA LYS A 209 -26.31 -8.53 3.81
C LYS A 209 -24.80 -8.73 3.85
N ILE A 210 -24.14 -8.53 2.72
CA ILE A 210 -22.70 -8.28 2.63
C ILE A 210 -22.47 -6.92 1.98
N GLU A 211 -21.66 -6.07 2.62
CA GLU A 211 -21.46 -4.68 2.21
C GLU A 211 -19.98 -4.41 1.94
N LEU A 212 -19.70 -3.65 0.87
CA LEU A 212 -18.42 -3.00 0.65
C LEU A 212 -18.41 -1.67 1.41
N VAL A 213 -17.45 -1.50 2.30
CA VAL A 213 -17.30 -0.34 3.17
C VAL A 213 -15.95 0.35 2.90
N ILE A 214 -15.97 1.67 2.83
CA ILE A 214 -14.77 2.52 2.83
C ILE A 214 -14.90 3.51 3.98
N GLN A 215 -13.82 3.75 4.72
CA GLN A 215 -13.82 4.67 5.85
C GLN A 215 -12.67 5.67 5.75
N CYS A 216 -12.90 6.84 6.31
CA CYS A 216 -11.99 7.96 6.34
C CYS A 216 -11.87 8.53 7.75
N SER A 217 -10.96 9.48 7.94
CA SER A 217 -10.89 10.32 9.13
C SER A 217 -11.22 11.76 8.77
N LYS A 218 -11.75 12.50 9.76
CA LYS A 218 -11.99 13.93 9.66
C LYS A 218 -11.20 14.66 10.73
N ASN A 219 -10.64 15.80 10.37
CA ASN A 219 -10.10 16.76 11.32
C ASN A 219 -11.23 17.60 11.96
N VAL A 220 -10.90 18.38 12.99
CA VAL A 220 -11.85 19.20 13.74
C VAL A 220 -12.65 20.15 12.82
N ASN A 221 -11.99 20.75 11.82
CA ASN A 221 -12.65 21.68 10.90
C ASN A 221 -13.68 20.96 10.02
N GLN A 222 -13.31 19.81 9.46
CA GLN A 222 -14.21 18.97 8.65
C GLN A 222 -15.41 18.47 9.47
N ILE A 223 -15.20 18.14 10.75
CA ILE A 223 -16.29 17.77 11.67
C ILE A 223 -17.23 18.96 11.89
N ASN A 224 -16.70 20.16 12.13
CA ASN A 224 -17.51 21.36 12.32
C ASN A 224 -18.32 21.72 11.07
N ILE A 225 -17.77 21.53 9.87
CA ILE A 225 -18.46 21.79 8.60
C ILE A 225 -19.55 20.74 8.34
N SER A 226 -19.23 19.45 8.50
CA SER A 226 -20.15 18.35 8.18
C SER A 226 -21.16 18.03 9.29
N GLY A 227 -20.94 18.54 10.51
CA GLY A 227 -21.76 18.27 11.70
C GLY A 227 -21.63 16.85 12.25
N THR A 228 -20.71 16.02 11.73
CA THR A 228 -20.54 14.63 12.16
C THR A 228 -19.09 14.16 12.11
N LYS A 229 -18.70 13.36 13.10
CA LYS A 229 -17.43 12.61 13.11
C LYS A 229 -17.45 11.36 12.25
N GLU A 230 -18.64 10.89 11.85
CA GLU A 230 -18.77 9.72 11.01
C GLU A 230 -18.20 10.02 9.61
N CYS A 231 -17.40 9.08 9.10
CA CYS A 231 -16.72 9.19 7.83
C CYS A 231 -16.61 7.79 7.23
N TYR A 232 -17.72 7.28 6.70
CA TYR A 232 -17.73 6.01 5.99
C TYR A 232 -18.86 5.97 4.95
N LYS A 233 -18.72 5.07 4.00
CA LYS A 233 -19.76 4.69 3.03
C LYS A 233 -19.84 3.18 2.97
N ALA A 234 -21.06 2.65 2.93
CA ALA A 234 -21.36 1.24 2.81
C ALA A 234 -22.23 1.01 1.59
N PHE A 235 -21.92 -0.02 0.82
CA PHE A 235 -22.61 -0.38 -0.42
C PHE A 235 -23.00 -1.85 -0.37
N ASP A 236 -24.30 -2.12 -0.43
CA ASP A 236 -24.84 -3.48 -0.38
C ASP A 236 -24.49 -4.24 -1.67
N LEU A 237 -23.70 -5.31 -1.54
CA LEU A 237 -23.30 -6.18 -2.63
C LEU A 237 -24.22 -7.40 -2.78
N SER A 238 -25.16 -7.61 -1.86
CA SER A 238 -25.88 -8.88 -1.72
C SER A 238 -26.62 -9.27 -3.00
N ASN A 239 -27.30 -8.32 -3.64
CA ASN A 239 -28.04 -8.60 -4.89
C ASN A 239 -27.12 -8.86 -6.08
N LEU A 240 -25.90 -8.29 -6.07
CA LEU A 240 -24.90 -8.51 -7.12
C LEU A 240 -24.22 -9.90 -6.99
N LEU A 241 -24.34 -10.52 -5.82
CA LEU A 241 -23.63 -11.75 -5.41
C LEU A 241 -24.56 -12.95 -5.12
N LYS A 242 -25.87 -12.82 -5.38
CA LYS A 242 -26.86 -13.90 -5.19
C LYS A 242 -26.98 -14.82 -6.40
N ASP A 243 -27.53 -16.01 -6.15
CA ASP A 243 -27.86 -17.19 -6.97
C ASP A 243 -27.37 -17.27 -8.43
N GLU A 244 -27.69 -16.30 -9.30
CA GLU A 244 -27.21 -16.29 -10.69
C GLU A 244 -25.69 -16.08 -10.82
N SER A 245 -25.04 -15.61 -9.77
CA SER A 245 -23.60 -15.29 -9.73
C SER A 245 -22.75 -16.29 -8.96
N LEU A 246 -23.35 -17.30 -8.33
CA LEU A 246 -22.62 -18.28 -7.53
C LEU A 246 -21.62 -19.06 -8.38
N GLY A 247 -20.37 -19.12 -7.91
CA GLY A 247 -19.28 -19.82 -8.59
C GLY A 247 -18.67 -19.07 -9.77
N ALA A 248 -19.18 -17.90 -10.16
CA ALA A 248 -18.62 -17.07 -11.22
C ALA A 248 -17.81 -15.89 -10.65
N TRP A 249 -16.68 -15.57 -11.28
CA TRP A 249 -15.94 -14.37 -10.95
C TRP A 249 -16.66 -13.13 -11.47
N LYS A 250 -16.72 -12.10 -10.63
CA LYS A 250 -17.37 -10.83 -10.91
C LYS A 250 -16.36 -9.71 -10.70
N LYS A 251 -16.40 -8.74 -11.61
CA LYS A 251 -15.75 -7.45 -11.45
C LYS A 251 -16.79 -6.45 -10.96
N ILE A 252 -16.65 -6.01 -9.73
CA ILE A 252 -17.45 -4.94 -9.15
C ILE A 252 -16.68 -3.63 -9.24
N THR A 253 -17.30 -2.62 -9.84
CA THR A 253 -16.74 -1.27 -9.93
C THR A 253 -17.61 -0.31 -9.14
N MET A 254 -17.01 0.39 -8.19
CA MET A 254 -17.63 1.44 -7.38
C MET A 254 -17.00 2.79 -7.70
N PRO A 255 -17.67 3.65 -8.50
CA PRO A 255 -17.16 4.98 -8.84
C PRO A 255 -16.98 5.85 -7.59
N PHE A 256 -15.90 6.62 -7.52
CA PHE A 256 -15.67 7.56 -6.41
C PHE A 256 -16.66 8.71 -6.38
N SER A 257 -17.42 8.94 -7.45
CA SER A 257 -18.59 9.82 -7.40
C SER A 257 -19.66 9.35 -6.39
N CYS A 258 -19.66 8.07 -5.99
CA CYS A 258 -20.48 7.57 -4.88
C CYS A 258 -20.03 8.01 -3.49
N LEU A 259 -18.80 8.51 -3.37
CA LEU A 259 -18.23 9.02 -2.14
C LEU A 259 -18.50 10.53 -1.98
N ASN A 260 -18.96 11.22 -3.02
CA ASN A 260 -19.18 12.67 -3.00
C ASN A 260 -20.38 13.06 -2.12
N ASN A 261 -20.12 13.31 -0.85
CA ASN A 261 -21.03 14.05 0.03
C ASN A 261 -20.27 14.73 1.18
N ASP A 262 -20.92 15.69 1.84
CA ASP A 262 -20.30 16.46 2.94
C ASP A 262 -19.90 15.59 4.14
N SER A 263 -20.40 14.35 4.23
CA SER A 263 -20.10 13.44 5.32
C SER A 263 -18.90 12.52 5.07
N PHE A 264 -18.27 12.53 3.89
CA PHE A 264 -17.14 11.67 3.55
C PHE A 264 -15.93 12.49 3.09
N GLU A 265 -14.74 12.14 3.58
CA GLU A 265 -13.50 12.85 3.29
C GLU A 265 -12.55 11.98 2.47
N ILE A 266 -12.55 12.19 1.14
CA ILE A 266 -11.74 11.43 0.19
C ILE A 266 -10.24 11.73 0.31
N SER A 267 -9.87 12.86 0.93
CA SER A 267 -8.47 13.22 1.18
C SER A 267 -7.81 12.47 2.33
N SER A 268 -8.57 11.68 3.10
CA SER A 268 -8.07 11.02 4.29
C SER A 268 -8.69 9.63 4.53
N ILE A 269 -8.57 8.75 3.53
CA ILE A 269 -9.09 7.37 3.60
C ILE A 269 -8.20 6.53 4.53
N THR A 270 -8.80 5.89 5.53
CA THR A 270 -8.09 5.09 6.55
C THR A 270 -8.36 3.58 6.39
N SER A 271 -9.60 3.19 6.10
CA SER A 271 -9.97 1.83 5.69
C SER A 271 -10.24 1.85 4.19
N ARG A 272 -9.31 1.28 3.42
CA ARG A 272 -9.27 1.40 1.96
C ARG A 272 -10.33 0.56 1.27
N ALA A 273 -10.54 -0.65 1.75
CA ALA A 273 -11.62 -1.53 1.33
C ALA A 273 -11.96 -2.48 2.48
N LYS A 274 -13.24 -2.65 2.76
CA LYS A 274 -13.73 -3.51 3.84
C LYS A 274 -14.95 -4.28 3.37
N LEU A 275 -14.98 -5.58 3.60
CA LEU A 275 -16.20 -6.37 3.48
C LEU A 275 -16.81 -6.56 4.86
N ALA A 276 -18.09 -6.22 4.99
CA ALA A 276 -18.84 -6.26 6.24
C ALA A 276 -20.05 -7.19 6.11
N THR A 277 -20.22 -8.12 7.05
CA THR A 277 -21.43 -8.96 7.10
C THR A 277 -21.65 -9.56 8.49
N SER A 278 -22.90 -9.86 8.82
CA SER A 278 -23.26 -10.78 9.92
C SER A 278 -23.60 -12.19 9.44
N GLY A 279 -23.67 -12.40 8.13
CA GLY A 279 -24.01 -13.67 7.49
C GLY A 279 -22.86 -14.64 7.36
N ASP A 280 -23.17 -15.80 6.81
CA ASP A 280 -22.27 -16.91 6.50
C ASP A 280 -21.87 -16.94 5.02
N TRP A 281 -21.56 -15.77 4.48
CA TRP A 281 -20.99 -15.64 3.14
C TRP A 281 -19.63 -16.32 3.06
N VAL A 282 -19.39 -17.03 1.96
CA VAL A 282 -18.06 -17.46 1.55
C VAL A 282 -17.74 -16.77 0.23
N VAL A 283 -16.68 -15.97 0.21
CA VAL A 283 -16.26 -15.23 -0.98
C VAL A 283 -14.80 -15.50 -1.26
N ASP A 284 -14.47 -15.69 -2.53
CA ASP A 284 -13.10 -15.66 -3.03
C ASP A 284 -12.81 -14.25 -3.53
N ILE A 285 -11.65 -13.69 -3.18
CA ILE A 285 -11.20 -12.38 -3.64
C ILE A 285 -9.87 -12.56 -4.36
N HIS A 286 -9.77 -12.00 -5.56
CA HIS A 286 -8.54 -11.98 -6.33
C HIS A 286 -7.80 -10.64 -6.13
N SER A 287 -8.46 -9.52 -6.46
CA SER A 287 -7.81 -8.21 -6.43
C SER A 287 -8.73 -7.07 -6.00
N ILE A 288 -8.13 -6.05 -5.39
CA ILE A 288 -8.76 -4.77 -5.11
C ILE A 288 -7.83 -3.64 -5.54
N LYS A 289 -8.34 -2.71 -6.34
CA LYS A 289 -7.57 -1.59 -6.89
C LYS A 289 -8.35 -0.29 -6.83
N TYR A 290 -7.63 0.82 -6.72
CA TYR A 290 -8.13 2.13 -7.12
C TYR A 290 -7.61 2.43 -8.52
N LEU A 291 -8.52 2.87 -9.40
CA LEU A 291 -8.24 3.23 -10.77
C LEU A 291 -8.70 4.66 -11.00
N ASN A 292 -7.85 5.49 -11.59
CA ASN A 292 -8.18 6.84 -12.03
C ASN A 292 -8.66 6.84 -13.50
N ASN A 293 -9.24 7.95 -13.94
CA ASN A 293 -9.59 8.21 -15.34
C ASN A 293 -10.58 7.21 -15.97
N MET A 294 -11.54 6.72 -15.18
CA MET A 294 -12.65 5.93 -15.71
C MET A 294 -13.73 6.86 -16.30
N GLU A 295 -14.36 6.48 -17.42
CA GLU A 295 -15.45 7.26 -18.03
C GLU A 295 -16.77 7.22 -17.22
N ILE A 296 -16.79 6.52 -16.08
CA ILE A 296 -17.98 6.30 -15.27
C ILE A 296 -18.13 7.43 -14.24
N LYS A 297 -19.08 8.33 -14.51
CA LYS A 297 -19.33 9.50 -13.66
C LYS A 297 -20.53 9.34 -12.71
N THR A 298 -21.45 8.44 -13.01
CA THR A 298 -22.67 8.26 -12.22
C THR A 298 -22.39 7.36 -11.00
N CYS A 299 -22.94 7.72 -9.84
CA CYS A 299 -22.88 6.85 -8.68
C CYS A 299 -23.81 5.65 -8.89
N LYS A 300 -23.25 4.56 -9.41
CA LYS A 300 -23.90 3.27 -9.54
C LYS A 300 -22.83 2.18 -9.44
N LEU A 301 -23.04 1.20 -8.57
CA LEU A 301 -22.20 0.01 -8.58
C LEU A 301 -22.47 -0.76 -9.87
N LEU A 302 -21.40 -1.07 -10.58
CA LEU A 302 -21.43 -1.89 -11.78
C LEU A 302 -20.91 -3.28 -11.41
N SER A 303 -21.53 -4.30 -11.98
CA SER A 303 -21.09 -5.69 -11.88
C SER A 303 -21.06 -6.26 -13.27
N GLU A 304 -19.92 -6.84 -13.63
CA GLU A 304 -19.69 -7.50 -14.91
C GLU A 304 -19.14 -8.90 -14.63
N ASP A 305 -19.45 -9.84 -15.51
CA ASP A 305 -18.77 -11.13 -15.51
C ASP A 305 -17.27 -10.90 -15.74
N HIS A 306 -16.45 -11.62 -14.97
CA HIS A 306 -15.01 -11.57 -15.09
C HIS A 306 -14.50 -12.96 -15.42
N GLU A 307 -14.27 -13.20 -16.72
CA GLU A 307 -13.88 -14.49 -17.30
C GLU A 307 -14.97 -15.56 -17.29
#